data_AF-F4RD42-F1
#
_entry.id   AF-F4RD42-F1
#
_cell.length_a   1.000
_cell.length_b   1.000
_cell.length_c   1.000
_cell.angle_alpha   90.00
_cell.angle_beta   90.00
_cell.angle_gamma   90.00
#
_symmetry.space_group_name_H-M   'P 1'
#
loop_
_entity.id
_entity.type
_entity.pdbx_description
1 polymer ?
#
loop_
_entity_poly.entity_id
_entity_poly.type
_entity_poly.pdbx_seq_one_letter_code
_entity_poly.pdbx_strand_id
1 'polypeptide(L)'
;MHPKNPYCAAPPDFAALAYSYPGLKPFLIDRSDGTARVLIDFKNPEAIRQLSIALLKRDFDLDISLPPDRLCPMVPGRLDYCLWIIDLLDLQDLEITNGEDLIGVDIGTGASAIYPLLFSRLLSCVKMMATEIDQKSYESAQTNISNNDLAKQIDLIRYTVKQSSIFPTAHILASPCRLAFTMCNPPFYSSREEMDELSLKKDAGPLATCTGSDTEMIT
;
A
#
# COMPACT_ATOMS: atom_id res chain seq x y z
N MET A 1 15.69 5.14 1.33
CA MET A 1 14.90 4.01 1.85
C MET A 1 15.21 3.88 3.33
N HIS A 2 14.24 3.48 4.14
CA HIS A 2 14.38 3.31 5.58
C HIS A 2 15.41 2.22 5.92
N PRO A 3 16.27 2.36 6.96
CA PRO A 3 17.31 1.37 7.26
C PRO A 3 16.76 -0.04 7.58
N LYS A 4 15.59 -0.13 8.22
CA LYS A 4 14.87 -1.39 8.49
C LYS A 4 14.15 -1.98 7.26
N ASN A 5 14.16 -1.30 6.12
CA ASN A 5 13.50 -1.80 4.91
C ASN A 5 14.38 -2.89 4.26
N PRO A 6 13.88 -4.13 4.03
CA PRO A 6 14.68 -5.22 3.47
C PRO A 6 15.24 -4.93 2.07
N TYR A 7 14.63 -3.98 1.34
CA TYR A 7 15.10 -3.60 0.00
C TYR A 7 16.14 -2.46 0.01
N CYS A 8 16.55 -1.98 1.20
CA CYS A 8 17.47 -0.85 1.32
C CYS A 8 18.90 -1.22 0.91
N ALA A 9 19.36 -2.43 1.28
CA ALA A 9 20.71 -2.89 0.99
C ALA A 9 20.86 -3.40 -0.45
N ALA A 10 19.81 -4.02 -0.98
CA ALA A 10 19.80 -4.54 -2.34
C ALA A 10 18.37 -4.52 -2.92
N PRO A 11 18.22 -4.29 -4.23
CA PRO A 11 16.93 -4.43 -4.89
C PRO A 11 16.45 -5.90 -4.84
N PRO A 12 15.14 -6.16 -5.02
CA PRO A 12 14.63 -7.52 -5.03
C PRO A 12 15.29 -8.38 -6.12
N ASP A 13 15.68 -9.60 -5.76
CA ASP A 13 16.06 -10.62 -6.75
C ASP A 13 14.80 -11.13 -7.45
N PHE A 14 14.57 -10.61 -8.65
CA PHE A 14 13.40 -10.94 -9.47
C PHE A 14 13.41 -12.39 -9.97
N ALA A 15 14.58 -13.02 -10.16
CA ALA A 15 14.65 -14.41 -10.57
C ALA A 15 14.22 -15.33 -9.42
N ALA A 16 14.75 -15.08 -8.21
CA ALA A 16 14.33 -15.79 -7.00
C ALA A 16 12.84 -15.54 -6.70
N LEU A 17 12.37 -14.31 -6.89
CA LEU A 17 10.96 -13.95 -6.70
C LEU A 17 10.05 -14.72 -7.67
N ALA A 18 10.39 -14.77 -8.96
CA ALA A 18 9.61 -15.51 -9.96
C ALA A 18 9.67 -17.03 -9.78
N TYR A 19 10.72 -17.54 -9.12
CA TYR A 19 10.74 -18.95 -8.68
C TYR A 19 9.70 -19.20 -7.58
N SER A 20 9.63 -18.33 -6.56
CA SER A 20 8.62 -18.43 -5.49
C SER A 20 7.19 -18.10 -5.94
N TYR A 21 7.05 -17.23 -6.95
CA TYR A 21 5.77 -16.79 -7.50
C TYR A 21 5.79 -16.90 -9.03
N PRO A 22 5.36 -18.04 -9.60
CA PRO A 22 5.45 -18.29 -11.04
C PRO A 22 4.70 -17.30 -11.92
N GLY A 23 3.69 -16.59 -11.38
CA GLY A 23 2.94 -15.55 -12.10
C GLY A 23 3.80 -14.36 -12.56
N LEU A 24 4.98 -14.15 -11.95
CA LEU A 24 5.91 -13.09 -12.35
C LEU A 24 6.78 -13.48 -13.56
N LYS A 25 6.96 -14.77 -13.84
CA LYS A 25 7.85 -15.27 -14.90
C LYS A 25 7.60 -14.65 -16.28
N PRO A 26 6.35 -14.47 -16.75
CA PRO A 26 6.08 -13.87 -18.06
C PRO A 26 6.53 -12.41 -18.21
N PHE A 27 6.87 -11.73 -17.11
CA PHE A 27 7.25 -10.32 -17.07
C PHE A 27 8.74 -10.11 -16.84
N LEU A 28 9.52 -11.19 -16.76
CA LEU A 28 10.97 -11.11 -16.67
C LEU A 28 11.58 -10.86 -18.05
N ILE A 29 12.56 -9.95 -18.08
CA ILE A 29 13.35 -9.63 -19.26
C ILE A 29 14.78 -10.06 -19.00
N ASP A 30 15.25 -11.04 -19.77
CA ASP A 30 16.65 -11.45 -19.73
C ASP A 30 17.54 -10.34 -20.28
N ARG A 31 18.64 -10.06 -19.58
CA ARG A 31 19.66 -9.18 -20.13
C ARG A 31 20.54 -9.96 -21.11
N SER A 32 20.62 -9.46 -22.33
CA SER A 32 21.53 -9.94 -23.36
C SER A 32 23.00 -9.57 -23.11
N ASP A 33 23.30 -8.81 -22.05
CA ASP A 33 24.64 -8.32 -21.71
C ASP A 33 25.49 -9.29 -20.85
N GLY A 34 24.98 -10.49 -20.56
CA GLY A 34 25.70 -11.51 -19.78
C GLY A 34 25.70 -11.25 -18.27
N THR A 35 25.04 -10.21 -17.77
CA THR A 35 24.80 -10.05 -16.33
C THR A 35 23.67 -10.97 -15.87
N ALA A 36 23.86 -11.71 -14.78
CA ALA A 36 22.88 -12.68 -14.25
C ALA A 36 21.59 -12.03 -13.67
N ARG A 37 21.36 -10.74 -13.90
CA ARG A 37 20.22 -10.00 -13.36
C ARG A 37 19.11 -9.90 -14.41
N VAL A 38 17.98 -10.54 -14.13
CA VAL A 38 16.75 -10.35 -14.90
C VAL A 38 16.14 -8.98 -14.56
N LEU A 39 15.47 -8.37 -15.53
CA LEU A 39 14.81 -7.07 -15.41
C LEU A 39 13.30 -7.21 -15.45
N ILE A 40 12.61 -6.15 -15.04
CA ILE A 40 11.18 -5.95 -15.21
C ILE A 40 10.97 -4.63 -15.92
N ASP A 41 10.06 -4.60 -16.89
CA ASP A 41 9.60 -3.35 -17.50
C ASP A 41 8.59 -2.66 -16.58
N PHE A 42 9.06 -1.65 -15.84
CA PHE A 42 8.21 -0.82 -14.99
C PHE A 42 7.21 0.05 -15.77
N LYS A 43 7.25 0.06 -17.11
CA LYS A 43 6.20 0.70 -17.92
C LYS A 43 5.02 -0.23 -18.18
N ASN A 44 5.15 -1.53 -17.96
CA ASN A 44 4.08 -2.49 -18.09
C ASN A 44 3.25 -2.55 -16.79
N PRO A 45 1.98 -2.09 -16.78
CA PRO A 45 1.13 -2.09 -15.59
C PRO A 45 0.97 -3.46 -14.95
N GLU A 46 0.84 -4.49 -15.80
CA GLU A 46 0.66 -5.85 -15.34
C GLU A 46 1.94 -6.41 -14.71
N ALA A 47 3.10 -6.06 -15.25
CA ALA A 47 4.39 -6.43 -14.66
C ALA A 47 4.56 -5.83 -13.26
N ILE A 48 4.20 -4.56 -13.07
CA ILE A 48 4.21 -3.91 -11.76
C ILE A 48 3.24 -4.61 -10.80
N ARG A 49 2.02 -4.92 -11.28
CA ARG A 49 1.00 -5.60 -10.49
C ARG A 49 1.46 -6.95 -9.99
N GLN A 50 2.00 -7.79 -10.88
CA GLN A 50 2.54 -9.11 -10.53
C GLN A 50 3.75 -9.00 -9.61
N LEU A 51 4.62 -7.99 -9.82
CA LEU A 51 5.74 -7.73 -8.92
C LEU A 51 5.27 -7.39 -7.51
N SER A 52 4.30 -6.49 -7.37
CA SER A 52 3.76 -6.11 -6.05
C SER A 52 3.09 -7.28 -5.34
N ILE A 53 2.28 -8.08 -6.05
CA ILE A 53 1.66 -9.29 -5.49
C ILE A 53 2.73 -10.28 -5.04
N ALA A 54 3.76 -10.51 -5.87
CA ALA A 54 4.83 -11.44 -5.56
C ALA A 54 5.63 -11.00 -4.32
N LEU A 55 5.99 -9.72 -4.22
CA LEU A 55 6.71 -9.18 -3.05
C LEU A 55 5.89 -9.30 -1.78
N LEU A 56 4.58 -8.96 -1.83
CA LEU A 56 3.70 -9.06 -0.68
C LEU A 56 3.53 -10.51 -0.22
N LYS A 57 3.39 -11.44 -1.17
CA LYS A 57 3.25 -12.85 -0.82
C LYS A 57 4.55 -13.43 -0.24
N ARG A 58 5.70 -13.17 -0.87
CA ARG A 58 6.99 -13.75 -0.45
C ARG A 58 7.47 -13.17 0.87
N ASP A 59 7.42 -11.85 1.02
CA ASP A 59 8.14 -11.15 2.09
C ASP A 59 7.26 -10.81 3.29
N PHE A 60 5.92 -10.83 3.13
CA PHE A 60 4.96 -10.48 4.19
C PHE A 60 3.86 -11.52 4.40
N ASP A 61 3.87 -12.60 3.62
CA ASP A 61 2.80 -13.60 3.56
C ASP A 61 1.42 -12.96 3.43
N LEU A 62 1.30 -12.02 2.50
CA LEU A 62 0.06 -11.33 2.18
C LEU A 62 -0.44 -11.78 0.80
N ASP A 63 -1.60 -12.42 0.77
CA ASP A 63 -2.29 -12.82 -0.45
C ASP A 63 -3.29 -11.73 -0.87
N ILE A 64 -2.98 -11.02 -1.96
CA ILE A 64 -3.81 -9.92 -2.43
C ILE A 64 -4.16 -10.06 -3.90
N SER A 65 -5.32 -9.52 -4.25
CA SER A 65 -5.76 -9.29 -5.61
C SER A 65 -5.82 -7.77 -5.87
N LEU A 66 -5.37 -7.36 -7.04
CA LEU A 66 -5.39 -5.96 -7.46
C LEU A 66 -6.18 -5.84 -8.77
N PRO A 67 -7.25 -5.01 -8.80
CA PRO A 67 -7.92 -4.65 -10.03
C PRO A 67 -6.95 -3.96 -11.02
N PRO A 68 -7.08 -4.21 -12.33
CA PRO A 68 -6.18 -3.62 -13.32
C PRO A 68 -6.40 -2.10 -13.54
N ASP A 69 -7.51 -1.56 -13.04
CA ASP A 69 -7.94 -0.16 -13.18
C ASP A 69 -7.90 0.61 -11.86
N ARG A 70 -7.05 0.17 -10.93
CA ARG A 70 -6.81 0.84 -9.64
C ARG A 70 -5.31 0.92 -9.37
N LEU A 71 -4.93 1.85 -8.50
CA LEU A 71 -3.53 2.13 -8.19
C LEU A 71 -2.85 0.89 -7.59
N CYS A 72 -1.84 0.40 -8.29
CA CYS A 72 -0.96 -0.63 -7.79
C CYS A 72 0.09 -0.02 -6.85
N PRO A 73 0.18 -0.46 -5.58
CA PRO A 73 1.15 0.08 -4.65
C PRO A 73 2.57 -0.40 -4.98
N MET A 74 3.53 0.52 -5.01
CA MET A 74 4.96 0.17 -5.00
C MET A 74 5.41 -0.22 -3.60
N VAL A 75 5.44 -1.54 -3.31
CA VAL A 75 5.63 -2.11 -1.97
C VAL A 75 6.81 -1.49 -1.19
N PRO A 76 8.04 -1.36 -1.74
CA PRO A 76 9.16 -0.81 -0.97
C PRO A 76 8.92 0.61 -0.45
N GLY A 77 8.27 1.47 -1.26
CA GLY A 77 7.96 2.84 -0.87
C GLY A 77 6.82 2.92 0.16
N ARG A 78 5.84 2.01 0.09
CA ARG A 78 4.76 1.93 1.08
C ARG A 78 5.29 1.45 2.43
N LEU A 79 6.22 0.50 2.41
CA LEU A 79 6.89 0.00 3.60
C LEU A 79 7.76 1.06 4.29
N ASP A 80 8.44 1.92 3.53
CA ASP A 80 9.19 3.05 4.10
C ASP A 80 8.30 3.95 4.96
N TYR A 81 7.07 4.23 4.51
CA TYR A 81 6.12 5.05 5.27
C TYR A 81 5.67 4.34 6.55
N CYS A 82 5.34 3.05 6.48
CA CYS A 82 5.00 2.26 7.66
C CYS A 82 6.14 2.27 8.69
N LEU A 83 7.37 1.99 8.26
CA LEU A 83 8.55 1.95 9.15
C LEU A 83 8.84 3.31 9.78
N TRP A 84 8.65 4.41 9.04
CA TRP A 84 8.80 5.75 9.59
C TRP A 84 7.77 6.05 10.69
N ILE A 85 6.51 5.64 10.50
CA ILE A 85 5.48 5.76 11.56
C ILE A 85 5.86 4.91 12.78
N ILE A 86 6.37 3.69 12.58
CA ILE A 86 6.82 2.84 13.69
C ILE A 86 7.92 3.53 14.50
N ASP A 87 8.92 4.11 13.84
CA ASP A 87 9.97 4.87 14.52
C ASP A 87 9.39 6.08 15.30
N LEU A 88 8.34 6.74 14.80
CA LEU A 88 7.66 7.80 15.54
C LEU A 88 6.89 7.30 16.78
N LEU A 89 6.29 6.11 16.69
CA LEU A 89 5.60 5.49 17.83
C LEU A 89 6.62 5.10 18.91
N ASP A 90 7.75 4.51 18.51
CA ASP A 90 8.85 4.13 19.40
C ASP A 90 9.40 5.35 20.15
N LEU A 91 9.51 6.52 19.50
CA LEU A 91 10.00 7.76 20.11
C LEU A 91 9.07 8.36 21.18
N GLN A 92 7.79 8.04 21.16
CA GLN A 92 6.83 8.60 22.11
C GLN A 92 6.79 7.84 23.44
N ASP A 93 7.65 6.82 23.61
CA ASP A 93 7.50 5.82 24.67
C ASP A 93 6.03 5.40 24.80
N LEU A 94 5.33 5.34 23.65
CA LEU A 94 4.16 4.49 23.49
C LEU A 94 4.73 3.09 23.58
N GLU A 95 5.09 2.71 24.80
CA GLU A 95 5.49 1.37 25.12
C GLU A 95 4.38 0.52 24.50
N ILE A 96 4.74 -0.25 23.48
CA ILE A 96 3.94 -1.37 22.99
C ILE A 96 3.99 -2.42 24.12
N THR A 97 3.57 -2.01 25.31
CA THR A 97 3.57 -2.79 26.53
C THR A 97 2.16 -3.25 26.72
N ASN A 98 1.99 -4.52 26.37
CA ASN A 98 1.15 -5.45 27.11
C ASN A 98 -0.21 -4.89 27.56
N GLY A 99 -1.11 -4.67 26.60
CA GLY A 99 -2.55 -4.78 26.86
C GLY A 99 -3.41 -3.63 26.40
N GLU A 100 -2.84 -2.48 26.02
CA GLU A 100 -3.62 -1.41 25.36
C GLU A 100 -3.66 -1.68 23.86
N ASP A 101 -4.85 -2.02 23.35
CA ASP A 101 -5.09 -2.06 21.91
C ASP A 101 -4.95 -0.62 21.38
N LEU A 102 -3.99 -0.40 20.46
CA LEU A 102 -3.80 0.86 19.75
C LEU A 102 -4.60 0.84 18.44
N ILE A 103 -5.05 2.00 17.99
CA ILE A 103 -5.64 2.16 16.65
C ILE A 103 -4.77 3.05 15.77
N GLY A 104 -4.46 2.56 14.57
CA GLY A 104 -4.00 3.35 13.43
C GLY A 104 -5.15 3.61 12.45
N VAL A 105 -5.21 4.82 11.89
CA VAL A 105 -6.25 5.18 10.89
C VAL A 105 -5.62 5.42 9.52
N ASP A 106 -5.99 4.63 8.53
CA ASP A 106 -5.63 4.84 7.12
C ASP A 106 -6.80 5.48 6.35
N ILE A 107 -6.58 6.67 5.81
CA ILE A 107 -7.58 7.44 5.08
C ILE A 107 -7.37 7.25 3.57
N GLY A 108 -8.35 6.65 2.89
CA GLY A 108 -8.24 6.32 1.47
C GLY A 108 -7.32 5.12 1.25
N THR A 109 -7.71 3.96 1.79
CA THR A 109 -6.86 2.76 1.81
C THR A 109 -6.62 2.14 0.42
N GLY A 110 -7.46 2.51 -0.55
CA GLY A 110 -7.40 2.04 -1.94
C GLY A 110 -7.73 0.57 -2.08
N ALA A 111 -7.75 0.08 -3.33
CA ALA A 111 -8.10 -1.31 -3.63
C ALA A 111 -7.20 -2.36 -2.99
N SER A 112 -5.96 -1.96 -2.66
CA SER A 112 -4.95 -2.85 -2.10
C SER A 112 -5.06 -3.06 -0.59
N ALA A 113 -5.63 -2.10 0.16
CA ALA A 113 -5.51 -2.02 1.62
C ALA A 113 -4.04 -2.14 2.11
N ILE A 114 -3.08 -1.63 1.34
CA ILE A 114 -1.65 -1.93 1.53
C ILE A 114 -1.13 -1.56 2.92
N TYR A 115 -1.50 -0.38 3.45
CA TYR A 115 -1.00 0.05 4.74
C TYR A 115 -1.59 -0.76 5.89
N PRO A 116 -2.92 -0.97 5.99
CA PRO A 116 -3.50 -1.86 7.01
C PRO A 116 -2.90 -3.26 7.01
N LEU A 117 -2.70 -3.85 5.83
CA LEU A 117 -2.12 -5.18 5.70
C LEU A 117 -0.66 -5.23 6.15
N LEU A 118 0.17 -4.26 5.73
CA LEU A 118 1.56 -4.17 6.17
C LEU A 118 1.66 -3.94 7.69
N PHE A 119 0.87 -3.03 8.25
CA PHE A 119 0.85 -2.79 9.70
C PHE A 119 0.45 -4.05 10.48
N SER A 120 -0.50 -4.82 9.99
CA SER A 120 -0.91 -6.08 10.65
C SER A 120 0.23 -7.13 10.69
N ARG A 121 1.22 -7.03 9.78
CA ARG A 121 2.42 -7.88 9.78
C ARG A 121 3.57 -7.29 10.57
N LEU A 122 3.68 -5.97 10.64
CA LEU A 122 4.78 -5.28 11.32
C LEU A 122 4.51 -5.06 12.81
N LEU A 123 3.25 -4.80 13.20
CA LEU A 123 2.82 -4.46 14.54
C LEU A 123 1.47 -5.13 14.88
N SER A 124 1.50 -6.33 15.44
CA SER A 124 0.29 -7.09 15.79
C SER A 124 -0.56 -6.47 16.91
N CYS A 125 -0.01 -5.52 17.67
CA CYS A 125 -0.69 -4.79 18.74
C CYS A 125 -1.54 -3.62 18.24
N VAL A 126 -1.42 -3.25 16.96
CA VAL A 126 -2.15 -2.14 16.35
C VAL A 126 -3.33 -2.71 15.56
N LYS A 127 -4.54 -2.29 15.91
CA LYS A 127 -5.72 -2.43 15.06
C LYS A 127 -5.75 -1.30 14.06
N MET A 128 -6.19 -1.58 12.85
CA MET A 128 -6.25 -0.60 11.77
C MET A 128 -7.71 -0.28 11.46
N MET A 129 -8.05 1.02 11.42
CA MET A 129 -9.28 1.50 10.80
C MET A 129 -8.93 2.05 9.42
N ALA A 130 -9.53 1.49 8.38
CA ALA A 130 -9.29 1.88 6.99
C ALA A 130 -10.55 2.49 6.39
N THR A 131 -10.47 3.67 5.79
CA THR A 131 -11.60 4.30 5.11
C THR A 131 -11.46 4.28 3.60
N GLU A 132 -12.57 4.14 2.88
CA GLU A 132 -12.58 4.19 1.41
C GLU A 132 -13.90 4.72 0.85
N ILE A 133 -13.83 5.63 -0.13
CA ILE A 133 -14.95 6.32 -0.80
C ILE A 133 -15.28 5.75 -2.18
N ASP A 134 -14.38 5.01 -2.83
CA ASP A 134 -14.65 4.32 -4.10
C ASP A 134 -15.17 2.88 -3.87
N GLN A 135 -16.27 2.52 -4.51
CA GLN A 135 -16.97 1.26 -4.18
C GLN A 135 -16.14 0.05 -4.57
N LYS A 136 -15.48 0.13 -5.73
CA LYS A 136 -14.66 -0.96 -6.26
C LYS A 136 -13.39 -1.14 -5.44
N SER A 137 -12.74 -0.04 -5.03
CA SER A 137 -11.63 -0.07 -4.10
C SER A 137 -12.03 -0.67 -2.75
N TYR A 138 -13.19 -0.29 -2.21
CA TYR A 138 -13.70 -0.86 -0.95
C TYR A 138 -13.92 -2.38 -1.05
N GLU A 139 -14.57 -2.87 -2.11
CA GLU A 139 -14.81 -4.31 -2.31
C GLU A 139 -13.50 -5.10 -2.49
N SER A 140 -12.54 -4.54 -3.22
CA SER A 140 -11.21 -5.12 -3.38
C SER A 140 -10.45 -5.17 -2.06
N ALA A 141 -10.44 -4.07 -1.30
CA ALA A 141 -9.83 -3.99 0.02
C ALA A 141 -10.45 -5.02 0.98
N GLN A 142 -11.78 -5.13 0.99
CA GLN A 142 -12.51 -6.10 1.82
C GLN A 142 -12.11 -7.55 1.49
N THR A 143 -11.98 -7.86 0.20
CA THR A 143 -11.52 -9.17 -0.27
C THR A 143 -10.10 -9.45 0.20
N ASN A 144 -9.18 -8.49 0.03
CA ASN A 144 -7.79 -8.63 0.45
C ASN A 144 -7.64 -8.80 1.97
N ILE A 145 -8.40 -8.06 2.76
CA ILE A 145 -8.42 -8.22 4.23
C ILE A 145 -8.92 -9.61 4.62
N SER A 146 -9.99 -10.09 3.96
CA SER A 146 -10.59 -11.39 4.23
C SER A 146 -9.68 -12.55 3.85
N ASN A 147 -9.01 -12.47 2.69
CA ASN A 147 -8.06 -13.49 2.22
C ASN A 147 -6.87 -13.71 3.17
N ASN A 148 -6.58 -12.75 4.03
CA ASN A 148 -5.47 -12.80 4.97
C ASN A 148 -5.91 -13.05 6.43
N ASP A 149 -7.19 -13.35 6.66
CA ASP A 149 -7.79 -13.54 7.98
C ASP A 149 -7.65 -12.34 8.93
N LEU A 150 -7.58 -11.12 8.37
CA LEU A 150 -7.30 -9.89 9.12
C LEU A 150 -8.54 -9.07 9.48
N ALA A 151 -9.75 -9.58 9.22
CA ALA A 151 -11.01 -8.87 9.51
C ALA A 151 -11.25 -8.53 11.00
N LYS A 152 -10.51 -9.15 11.93
CA LYS A 152 -10.54 -8.81 13.37
C LYS A 152 -9.51 -7.73 13.76
N GLN A 153 -8.51 -7.51 12.92
CA GLN A 153 -7.45 -6.52 13.13
C GLN A 153 -7.69 -5.26 12.30
N ILE A 154 -8.42 -5.38 11.18
CA ILE A 154 -8.66 -4.28 10.24
C ILE A 154 -10.17 -4.04 10.12
N ASP A 155 -10.62 -2.90 10.64
CA ASP A 155 -11.97 -2.38 10.46
C ASP A 155 -12.02 -1.54 9.17
N LEU A 156 -12.57 -2.12 8.10
CA LEU A 156 -12.80 -1.39 6.85
C LEU A 156 -14.14 -0.65 6.88
N ILE A 157 -14.10 0.66 6.68
CA ILE A 157 -15.24 1.56 6.81
C ILE A 157 -15.54 2.19 5.46
N ARG A 158 -16.75 1.95 4.95
CA ARG A 158 -17.25 2.59 3.73
C ARG A 158 -17.57 4.05 4.01
N TYR A 159 -16.87 4.96 3.33
CA TYR A 159 -17.11 6.39 3.41
C TYR A 159 -17.96 6.89 2.23
N THR A 160 -18.59 8.04 2.40
CA THR A 160 -19.35 8.72 1.35
C THR A 160 -18.92 10.17 1.24
N VAL A 161 -18.94 10.72 0.03
CA VAL A 161 -18.57 12.13 -0.26
C VAL A 161 -19.43 13.17 0.48
N LYS A 162 -20.54 12.76 1.11
CA LYS A 162 -21.42 13.64 1.89
C LYS A 162 -20.99 13.81 3.35
N GLN A 163 -19.97 13.08 3.81
CA GLN A 163 -19.47 13.23 5.18
C GLN A 163 -18.76 14.58 5.35
N SER A 164 -19.00 15.22 6.50
CA SER A 164 -18.40 16.52 6.84
C SER A 164 -16.94 16.43 7.30
N SER A 165 -16.42 15.22 7.53
CA SER A 165 -15.07 14.95 8.00
C SER A 165 -14.49 13.75 7.28
N ILE A 166 -13.21 13.86 6.89
CA ILE A 166 -12.42 12.74 6.36
C ILE A 166 -12.04 11.72 7.45
N PHE A 167 -12.09 12.13 8.72
CA PHE A 167 -11.75 11.26 9.84
C PHE A 167 -12.97 10.44 10.29
N PRO A 168 -12.79 9.14 10.60
CA PRO A 168 -13.80 8.27 11.21
C PRO A 168 -14.02 8.56 12.69
N THR A 169 -14.26 9.83 13.03
CA THR A 169 -14.39 10.32 14.41
C THR A 169 -15.40 9.52 15.23
N ALA A 170 -16.58 9.21 14.66
CA ALA A 170 -17.58 8.41 15.37
C ALA A 170 -17.08 6.99 15.70
N HIS A 171 -16.31 6.36 14.80
CA HIS A 171 -15.74 5.04 15.02
C HIS A 171 -14.57 5.09 16.01
N ILE A 172 -13.71 6.11 15.91
CA ILE A 172 -12.60 6.34 16.84
C ILE A 172 -13.14 6.54 18.27
N LEU A 173 -14.15 7.40 18.44
CA LEU A 173 -14.75 7.68 19.75
C LEU A 173 -15.56 6.51 20.32
N ALA A 174 -16.04 5.60 19.47
CA ALA A 174 -16.73 4.38 19.89
C ALA A 174 -15.77 3.25 20.28
N SER A 175 -14.49 3.36 19.92
CA SER A 175 -13.50 2.34 20.24
C SER A 175 -12.98 2.51 21.68
N PRO A 176 -12.78 1.41 22.43
CA PRO A 176 -12.07 1.45 23.70
C PRO A 176 -10.56 1.66 23.55
N CYS A 177 -10.05 1.59 22.31
CA CYS A 177 -8.63 1.63 21.98
C CYS A 177 -8.16 3.08 21.83
N ARG A 178 -6.90 3.35 22.17
CA ARG A 178 -6.30 4.68 22.00
C ARG A 178 -5.90 4.88 20.54
N LEU A 179 -6.26 6.03 19.95
CA LEU A 179 -5.74 6.45 18.65
C LEU A 179 -4.24 6.75 18.77
N ALA A 180 -3.41 5.99 18.04
CA ALA A 180 -1.96 6.14 18.02
C ALA A 180 -1.49 7.02 16.87
N PHE A 181 -2.03 6.79 15.67
CA PHE A 181 -1.64 7.55 14.47
C PHE A 181 -2.76 7.60 13.45
N THR A 182 -2.61 8.51 12.50
CA THR A 182 -3.35 8.53 11.24
C THR A 182 -2.37 8.66 10.09
N MET A 183 -2.71 8.09 8.94
CA MET A 183 -1.94 8.17 7.71
C MET A 183 -2.87 8.33 6.52
N CYS A 184 -2.31 8.85 5.44
CA CYS A 184 -2.99 9.04 4.17
C CYS A 184 -1.93 9.09 3.08
N ASN A 185 -2.21 8.49 1.93
CA ASN A 185 -1.54 8.78 0.67
C ASN A 185 -2.54 9.55 -0.20
N PRO A 186 -2.57 10.89 -0.12
CA PRO A 186 -3.61 11.68 -0.74
C PRO A 186 -3.58 11.57 -2.28
N PRO A 187 -4.70 11.84 -2.96
CA PRO A 187 -4.71 12.06 -4.40
C PRO A 187 -3.72 13.18 -4.78
N PHE A 188 -3.16 13.08 -5.98
CA PHE A 188 -2.00 13.88 -6.40
C PHE A 188 -2.36 15.16 -7.15
N TYR A 189 -3.60 15.28 -7.64
CA TYR A 189 -4.03 16.34 -8.53
C TYR A 189 -5.38 16.91 -8.08
N SER A 190 -5.61 18.20 -8.35
CA SER A 190 -6.90 18.85 -8.11
C SER A 190 -7.86 18.73 -9.29
N SER A 191 -7.34 18.47 -10.49
CA SER A 191 -8.14 18.20 -11.68
C SER A 191 -7.37 17.39 -12.73
N ARG A 192 -8.06 16.92 -13.76
CA ARG A 192 -7.45 16.21 -14.89
C ARG A 192 -6.55 17.13 -15.71
N GLU A 193 -6.95 18.40 -15.84
CA GLU A 193 -6.19 19.43 -16.53
C GLU A 193 -4.84 19.71 -15.82
N GLU A 194 -4.83 19.75 -14.48
CA GLU A 194 -3.59 19.91 -13.71
C GLU A 194 -2.65 18.72 -13.91
N MET A 195 -3.19 17.49 -13.92
CA MET A 195 -2.41 16.29 -14.19
C MET A 195 -1.73 16.36 -15.57
N ASP A 196 -2.47 16.76 -16.60
CA ASP A 196 -1.96 16.89 -17.96
C ASP A 196 -0.90 18.01 -18.04
N GLU A 197 -1.15 19.17 -17.46
CA GLU A 197 -0.18 20.29 -17.43
C GLU A 197 1.12 19.94 -16.72
N LEU A 198 1.05 19.25 -15.57
CA LEU A 198 2.22 18.83 -14.81
C LEU A 198 2.98 17.69 -15.51
N SER A 199 2.30 16.87 -16.31
CA SER A 199 2.94 15.85 -17.13
C SER A 199 3.81 16.48 -18.24
N LEU A 200 3.35 17.59 -18.83
CA LEU A 200 4.04 18.32 -19.89
C LEU A 200 5.27 19.11 -19.39
N LYS A 201 5.30 19.45 -18.09
CA LYS A 201 6.39 20.22 -17.47
C LYS A 201 7.56 19.35 -16.98
N LYS A 202 7.48 18.03 -17.10
CA LYS A 202 8.54 17.10 -16.64
C LYS A 202 9.50 16.76 -17.77
N ASP A 203 10.80 17.01 -17.56
CA ASP A 203 11.88 16.69 -18.51
C ASP A 203 11.97 15.20 -18.84
N ALA A 204 11.52 14.34 -17.92
CA ALA A 204 11.39 12.91 -18.12
C ALA A 204 10.08 12.40 -17.49
N GLY A 205 9.42 11.47 -18.16
CA GLY A 205 8.26 10.75 -17.62
C GLY A 205 8.61 9.92 -16.39
N PRO A 206 7.60 9.47 -15.62
CA PRO A 206 7.84 8.64 -14.44
C PRO A 206 8.53 7.33 -14.81
N LEU A 207 9.39 6.83 -13.91
CA LEU A 207 10.10 5.55 -14.09
C LEU A 207 9.14 4.35 -14.15
N ALA A 208 7.99 4.47 -13.50
CA ALA A 208 6.93 3.47 -13.47
C ALA A 208 5.62 4.07 -14.00
N THR A 209 4.83 3.26 -14.71
CA THR A 209 3.50 3.69 -15.17
C THR A 209 2.55 3.88 -13.99
N CYS A 210 1.85 5.01 -13.96
CA CYS A 210 0.75 5.21 -13.02
C CYS A 210 -0.43 4.32 -13.40
N THR A 211 -0.94 3.56 -12.44
CA THR A 211 -2.08 2.65 -12.62
C THR A 211 -3.35 3.13 -11.93
N GLY A 212 -3.28 4.27 -11.23
CA GLY A 212 -4.42 4.84 -10.51
C GLY A 212 -5.51 5.35 -11.45
N SER A 213 -6.77 5.17 -11.06
CA SER A 213 -7.91 5.79 -11.74
C SER A 213 -8.03 7.27 -11.40
N ASP A 214 -8.76 8.04 -12.21
CA ASP A 214 -9.04 9.46 -11.95
C ASP A 214 -9.55 9.69 -10.51
N THR A 215 -10.41 8.80 -9.98
CA THR A 215 -10.94 8.88 -8.60
C THR A 215 -9.91 8.68 -7.48
N GLU A 216 -8.75 8.09 -7.77
CA GLU A 216 -7.64 7.91 -6.81
C GLU A 216 -6.56 8.99 -6.99
N MET A 217 -6.54 9.63 -8.15
CA MET A 217 -5.51 10.57 -8.55
C MET A 217 -5.96 12.02 -8.41
N ILE A 218 -7.27 12.28 -8.45
CA ILE A 218 -7.88 13.61 -8.49
C ILE A 218 -8.83 13.78 -7.29
N THR A 219 -8.77 14.95 -6.62
CA THR A 219 -9.69 15.34 -5.54
C THR A 219 -11.04 15.83 -6.05
#